data_AF-A0A5E8BXI3-F1
#
_entry.id   AF-A0A5E8BXI3-F1
#
_cell.length_a   1.000
_cell.length_b   1.000
_cell.length_c   1.000
_cell.angle_alpha   90.00
_cell.angle_beta   90.00
_cell.angle_gamma   90.00
#
_symmetry.space_group_name_H-M   'P 1'
#
loop_
_entity.id
_entity.type
_entity.pdbx_description
1 polymer ?
#
loop_
_entity_poly.entity_id
_entity_poly.type
_entity_poly.pdbx_seq_one_letter_code
_entity_poly.pdbx_strand_id
1 'polypeptide(L)'
;MLGLGNSGGILSLVTPQGKVPGTGLSEIVKNLNSYASDPTASLLFGTGSNVINDILNLVGAELPGQWGDYSANSDIGPSVFFVVAFSIFTASYIFIFTRNCMRGHIFFPTLGLIIYSLLRAIAFGLRVNWSKNPTNIDLGMTSSGLIFGPGIFICVTNMLFGLRIFTWRHPEFNKNIVFNGAVFFVNMAIIGMFIMGLSGEGLPFANFMTRHRYTVCQRLGSAGAVATALYTMMGVGLIVLGYVIKPGHIEGRLGLVCGRFGSRRNGMNTPLQTFSAGWVRSADLFFYPAKGSQVRYTRGESESRAVRVIATRKAPAGGLSTHTFGSGYQGSSGHGPRMSTNIWIVVVTSVLLCIGASLRAASTFPRTARGGFNGVPTGSWMYLSWPMYVFTGAFECIINIIYLAGRVDLRFYIPDMPRKVGDGPIEGDSQNDVELESYMLQNQSKPELVRVVE
;
A
#
# COMPACT_ATOMS: atom_id res chain seq x y z
N MET A 1 -15.04 33.95 15.37
CA MET A 1 -14.70 35.00 16.35
C MET A 1 -14.54 34.28 17.67
N LEU A 2 -13.42 34.26 18.40
CA LEU A 2 -12.21 35.07 18.52
C LEU A 2 -11.01 34.12 18.72
N GLY A 3 -9.79 34.54 18.36
CA GLY A 3 -8.56 33.84 18.81
C GLY A 3 -7.50 33.52 17.76
N LEU A 4 -7.24 34.40 16.80
CA LEU A 4 -5.88 34.67 16.32
C LEU A 4 -5.82 36.18 16.14
N GLY A 5 -5.78 36.88 17.29
CA GLY A 5 -5.51 38.31 17.32
C GLY A 5 -4.11 38.60 16.78
N ASN A 6 -3.93 39.85 16.33
CA ASN A 6 -2.64 40.53 16.23
C ASN A 6 -1.55 39.84 17.07
N SER A 7 -0.47 39.38 16.47
CA SER A 7 0.68 38.96 17.25
C SER A 7 1.95 39.05 16.41
N GLY A 8 2.77 40.04 16.75
CA GLY A 8 4.12 40.23 16.23
C GLY A 8 5.06 39.09 16.64
N GLY A 9 4.85 37.91 16.08
CA GLY A 9 5.80 36.81 16.08
C GLY A 9 6.89 37.04 15.03
N ILE A 10 8.03 36.38 15.18
CA ILE A 10 9.18 36.57 14.28
C ILE A 10 8.83 36.21 12.84
N LEU A 11 7.95 35.23 12.60
CA LEU A 11 7.49 34.91 11.25
C LEU A 11 6.82 36.10 10.56
N SER A 12 6.09 36.95 11.29
CA SER A 12 5.39 38.11 10.70
C SER A 12 6.36 39.16 10.13
N LEU A 13 7.57 39.25 10.68
CA LEU A 13 8.62 40.17 10.23
C LEU A 13 9.30 39.68 8.94
N VAL A 14 9.37 38.36 8.75
CA VAL A 14 10.05 37.74 7.60
C VAL A 14 9.08 37.42 6.46
N THR A 15 7.77 37.42 6.73
CA THR A 15 6.75 37.23 5.69
C THR A 15 6.35 38.53 4.99
N PRO A 16 6.22 38.55 3.65
CA PRO A 16 5.72 39.70 2.91
C PRO A 16 4.32 40.14 3.34
N GLN A 17 4.03 41.45 3.27
CA GLN A 17 2.72 42.00 3.62
C GLN A 17 1.57 41.34 2.83
N GLY A 18 0.47 41.03 3.51
CA GLY A 18 -0.70 40.36 2.93
C GLY A 18 -0.56 38.84 2.75
N LYS A 19 0.56 38.24 3.16
CA LYS A 19 0.78 36.78 3.20
C LYS A 19 0.58 36.22 4.60
N VAL A 20 0.26 34.93 4.69
CA VAL A 20 0.07 34.25 5.98
C VAL A 20 1.44 33.90 6.59
N PRO A 21 1.72 34.33 7.84
CA PRO A 21 2.91 33.90 8.58
C PRO A 21 3.02 32.37 8.67
N GLY A 22 4.21 31.82 8.46
CA GLY A 22 4.45 30.37 8.45
C GLY A 22 4.25 29.68 7.09
N THR A 23 4.07 30.45 6.01
CA THR A 23 4.10 29.94 4.64
C THR A 23 5.36 30.39 3.90
N GLY A 24 5.77 29.65 2.85
CA GLY A 24 6.94 30.01 2.03
C GLY A 24 8.28 29.84 2.74
N LEU A 25 8.40 28.84 3.62
CA LEU A 25 9.60 28.60 4.42
C LEU A 25 10.84 28.34 3.56
N SER A 26 10.69 27.63 2.43
CA SER A 26 11.82 27.41 1.50
C SER A 26 12.34 28.73 0.92
N GLU A 27 11.45 29.67 0.61
CA GLU A 27 11.80 30.99 0.09
C GLU A 27 12.45 31.86 1.17
N ILE A 28 11.95 31.78 2.41
CA ILE A 28 12.57 32.44 3.56
C ILE A 28 14.02 31.96 3.75
N VAL A 29 14.25 30.64 3.75
CA VAL A 29 15.61 30.08 3.92
C VAL A 29 16.53 30.46 2.77
N LYS A 30 16.04 30.45 1.52
CA LYS A 30 16.82 30.89 0.35
C LYS A 30 17.25 32.34 0.48
N ASN A 31 16.32 33.22 0.85
CA ASN A 31 16.61 34.64 1.05
C ASN A 31 17.63 34.82 2.18
N LEU A 32 17.43 34.19 3.34
CA LEU A 32 18.36 34.28 4.47
C LEU A 32 19.77 33.77 4.13
N ASN A 33 19.88 32.65 3.41
CA ASN A 33 21.17 32.11 2.97
C ASN A 33 21.85 33.04 1.95
N SER A 34 21.10 33.69 1.06
CA SER A 34 21.67 34.68 0.13
C SER A 34 22.20 35.93 0.85
N TYR A 35 21.53 36.37 1.92
CA TYR A 35 22.04 37.45 2.77
C TYR A 35 23.27 37.02 3.58
N ALA A 36 23.34 35.77 4.03
CA ALA A 36 24.50 35.24 4.76
C ALA A 36 25.78 35.19 3.92
N SER A 37 25.66 35.09 2.58
CA SER A 37 26.79 35.15 1.65
C SER A 37 27.26 36.58 1.32
N ASP A 38 26.54 37.61 1.78
CA ASP A 38 26.85 39.01 1.48
C ASP A 38 27.75 39.61 2.59
N PRO A 39 28.98 40.08 2.29
CA PRO A 39 29.96 40.53 3.30
C PRO A 39 29.52 41.76 4.11
N THR A 40 28.47 42.47 3.67
CA THR A 40 27.89 43.63 4.39
C THR A 40 26.85 43.20 5.43
N ALA A 41 26.18 42.06 5.23
CA ALA A 41 25.15 41.54 6.14
C ALA A 41 25.75 40.97 7.43
N SER A 42 26.98 40.44 7.38
CA SER A 42 27.74 40.03 8.57
C SER A 42 28.02 41.18 9.54
N LEU A 43 27.94 42.44 9.08
CA LEU A 43 28.16 43.64 9.89
C LEU A 43 26.87 44.12 10.60
N LEU A 44 25.70 43.83 10.03
CA LEU A 44 24.38 44.23 10.56
C LEU A 44 23.79 43.20 11.54
N PHE A 45 24.05 41.91 11.33
CA PHE A 45 23.47 40.83 12.15
C PHE A 45 24.47 40.21 13.15
N GLY A 46 25.70 40.73 13.20
CA GLY A 46 26.77 40.21 14.03
C GLY A 46 27.36 38.92 13.48
N THR A 47 28.69 38.81 13.50
CA THR A 47 29.46 37.62 13.17
C THR A 47 29.16 36.49 14.15
N GLY A 48 28.08 35.76 13.92
CA GLY A 48 27.76 34.55 14.65
C GLY A 48 27.03 33.59 13.74
N SER A 49 27.67 32.47 13.40
CA SER A 49 27.14 31.30 12.69
C SER A 49 25.86 30.68 13.30
N ASN A 50 25.28 31.31 14.31
CA ASN A 50 24.21 30.82 15.16
C ASN A 50 22.92 31.63 14.99
N VAL A 51 22.96 32.90 14.55
CA VAL A 51 21.74 33.74 14.46
C VAL A 51 20.73 33.17 13.46
N ILE A 52 21.19 32.67 12.31
CA ILE A 52 20.31 32.03 11.32
C ILE A 52 19.72 30.74 11.89
N ASN A 53 20.52 29.95 12.59
CA ASN A 53 20.05 28.72 13.23
C ASN A 53 19.07 29.01 14.38
N ASP A 54 19.30 30.08 15.14
CA ASP A 54 18.45 30.52 16.24
C ASP A 54 17.12 31.08 15.72
N ILE A 55 17.14 31.88 14.64
CA ILE A 55 15.94 32.33 13.94
C ILE A 55 15.18 31.15 13.36
N LEU A 56 15.84 30.17 12.74
CA LEU A 56 15.19 28.98 12.19
C LEU A 56 14.62 28.07 13.29
N ASN A 57 15.28 27.97 14.43
CA ASN A 57 14.77 27.26 15.61
C ASN A 57 13.56 27.98 16.22
N LEU A 58 13.55 29.32 16.24
CA LEU A 58 12.41 30.11 16.71
C LEU A 58 11.23 30.03 15.73
N VAL A 59 11.50 30.13 14.43
CA VAL A 59 10.51 29.97 13.35
C VAL A 59 9.90 28.57 13.41
N GLY A 60 10.69 27.53 13.71
CA GLY A 60 10.22 26.16 13.88
C GLY A 60 9.17 25.98 14.98
N ALA A 61 9.14 26.84 15.99
CA ALA A 61 8.10 26.84 17.03
C ALA A 61 6.75 27.37 16.53
N GLU A 62 6.79 28.34 15.61
CA GLU A 62 5.62 29.01 15.07
C GLU A 62 5.06 28.32 13.81
N LEU A 63 5.81 27.38 13.23
CA LEU A 63 5.35 26.57 12.09
C LEU A 63 4.14 25.68 12.44
N PRO A 64 3.30 25.34 11.44
CA PRO A 64 2.23 24.36 11.64
C PRO A 64 2.85 23.01 12.00
N GLY A 65 2.24 22.34 12.99
CA GLY A 65 2.59 20.98 13.35
C GLY A 65 2.28 20.03 12.19
N GLN A 66 3.23 19.14 11.88
CA GLN A 66 3.06 18.10 10.89
C GLN A 66 3.16 16.71 11.54
N TRP A 67 2.57 15.71 10.91
CA TRP A 67 2.65 14.34 11.39
C TRP A 67 4.11 13.85 11.42
N GLY A 68 4.62 13.58 12.62
CA GLY A 68 6.00 13.15 12.86
C GLY A 68 7.00 14.27 13.11
N ASP A 69 6.55 15.50 13.36
CA ASP A 69 7.37 16.69 13.62
C ASP A 69 8.46 17.00 12.57
N TYR A 70 9.13 18.13 12.72
CA TYR A 70 10.38 18.45 12.05
C TYR A 70 11.52 17.61 12.63
N SER A 71 12.41 17.13 11.77
CA SER A 71 13.46 16.19 12.16
C SER A 71 14.45 16.81 13.13
N ALA A 72 14.73 16.10 14.23
CA ALA A 72 15.72 16.49 15.23
C ALA A 72 16.84 15.44 15.34
N ASN A 73 17.91 15.74 16.09
CA ASN A 73 19.00 14.78 16.32
C ASN A 73 18.53 13.48 16.97
N SER A 74 17.43 13.51 17.74
CA SER A 74 16.78 12.33 18.32
C SER A 74 16.19 11.37 17.28
N ASP A 75 15.87 11.86 16.07
CA ASP A 75 15.23 11.09 15.00
C ASP A 75 16.22 10.21 14.24
N ILE A 76 17.54 10.38 14.44
CA ILE A 76 18.58 9.62 13.75
C ILE A 76 18.45 8.13 14.09
N GLY A 77 18.38 7.77 15.37
CA GLY A 77 18.33 6.38 15.82
C GLY A 77 17.12 5.61 15.26
N PRO A 78 15.88 6.08 15.50
CA PRO A 78 14.68 5.45 14.95
C PRO A 78 14.69 5.37 13.42
N SER A 79 15.14 6.43 12.73
CA SER A 79 15.17 6.43 11.27
C SER A 79 16.16 5.40 10.71
N VAL A 80 17.36 5.26 11.29
CA VAL A 80 18.34 4.24 10.89
C VAL A 80 17.77 2.83 11.08
N PHE A 81 17.07 2.57 12.18
CA PHE A 81 16.41 1.29 12.41
C PHE A 81 15.43 0.95 11.27
N PHE A 82 14.58 1.91 10.87
CA PHE A 82 13.65 1.68 9.76
C PHE A 82 14.34 1.53 8.41
N VAL A 83 15.44 2.25 8.14
CA VAL A 83 16.23 2.03 6.92
C VAL A 83 16.67 0.57 6.84
N VAL A 84 17.29 0.04 7.90
CA VAL A 84 17.75 -1.36 7.95
C VAL A 84 16.57 -2.34 7.79
N ALA A 85 15.48 -2.12 8.52
CA ALA A 85 14.30 -3.00 8.46
C ALA A 85 13.69 -3.04 7.05
N PHE A 86 13.48 -1.89 6.40
CA PHE A 86 12.92 -1.85 5.06
C PHE A 86 13.88 -2.38 4.00
N SER A 87 15.20 -2.20 4.15
CA SER A 87 16.18 -2.86 3.29
C SER A 87 16.13 -4.38 3.37
N ILE A 88 15.93 -4.96 4.57
CA ILE A 88 15.74 -6.41 4.74
C ILE A 88 14.45 -6.87 4.07
N PHE A 89 13.36 -6.12 4.19
CA PHE A 89 12.11 -6.44 3.48
C PHE A 89 12.29 -6.37 1.96
N THR A 90 12.98 -5.34 1.44
CA THR A 90 13.28 -5.23 0.00
C THR A 90 14.08 -6.43 -0.49
N ALA A 91 15.15 -6.82 0.22
CA ALA A 91 15.93 -8.01 -0.12
C ALA A 91 15.08 -9.29 -0.09
N SER A 92 14.19 -9.43 0.90
CA SER A 92 13.27 -10.57 1.02
C SER A 92 12.28 -10.65 -0.14
N TYR A 93 11.68 -9.53 -0.54
CA TYR A 93 10.77 -9.50 -1.68
C TYR A 93 11.48 -9.72 -3.01
N ILE A 94 12.70 -9.20 -3.19
CA ILE A 94 13.53 -9.48 -4.38
C ILE A 94 13.83 -10.98 -4.44
N PHE A 95 14.25 -11.59 -3.32
CA PHE A 95 14.53 -13.02 -3.26
C PHE A 95 13.31 -13.86 -3.64
N ILE A 96 12.15 -13.57 -3.05
CA ILE A 96 10.89 -14.25 -3.38
C ILE A 96 10.56 -14.03 -4.86
N PHE A 97 10.56 -12.80 -5.35
CA PHE A 97 10.21 -12.49 -6.74
C PHE A 97 11.13 -13.16 -7.75
N THR A 98 12.45 -13.11 -7.56
CA THR A 98 13.41 -13.78 -8.45
C THR A 98 13.19 -15.30 -8.44
N ARG A 99 13.03 -15.89 -7.25
CA ARG A 99 12.80 -17.34 -7.11
C ARG A 99 11.47 -17.79 -7.73
N ASN A 100 10.49 -16.91 -7.70
CA ASN A 100 9.17 -17.06 -8.28
C ASN A 100 9.21 -17.00 -9.82
N CYS A 101 9.88 -15.98 -10.37
CA CYS A 101 10.13 -15.83 -11.80
C CYS A 101 10.94 -17.00 -12.39
N MET A 102 11.97 -17.49 -11.69
CA MET A 102 12.75 -18.67 -12.12
C MET A 102 11.91 -19.95 -12.25
N ARG A 103 10.76 -20.01 -11.58
CA ARG A 103 9.81 -21.14 -11.62
C ARG A 103 8.63 -20.87 -12.57
N GLY A 104 8.69 -19.80 -13.36
CA GLY A 104 7.69 -19.44 -14.35
C GLY A 104 6.49 -18.65 -13.81
N HIS A 105 6.45 -18.34 -12.51
CA HIS A 105 5.30 -17.72 -11.87
C HIS A 105 5.54 -16.25 -11.55
N ILE A 106 4.71 -15.37 -12.12
CA ILE A 106 4.82 -13.93 -11.96
C ILE A 106 3.67 -13.44 -11.09
N PHE A 107 4.00 -12.85 -9.94
CA PHE A 107 3.01 -12.21 -9.07
C PHE A 107 3.30 -10.71 -8.98
N PHE A 108 2.63 -9.94 -9.86
CA PHE A 108 2.84 -8.50 -10.00
C PHE A 108 2.75 -7.69 -8.69
N PRO A 109 1.87 -8.00 -7.71
CA PRO A 109 1.85 -7.24 -6.46
C PRO A 109 3.18 -7.32 -5.68
N THR A 110 3.94 -8.41 -5.78
CA THR A 110 5.28 -8.49 -5.14
C THR A 110 6.26 -7.49 -5.76
N LEU A 111 6.19 -7.23 -7.07
CA LEU A 111 7.03 -6.21 -7.71
C LEU A 111 6.74 -4.83 -7.12
N GLY A 112 5.47 -4.49 -6.91
CA GLY A 112 5.12 -3.23 -6.26
C GLY A 112 5.54 -3.17 -4.79
N LEU A 113 5.54 -4.30 -4.06
CA LEU A 113 6.08 -4.37 -2.68
C LEU A 113 7.60 -4.13 -2.64
N ILE A 114 8.35 -4.54 -3.67
CA ILE A 114 9.78 -4.22 -3.81
C ILE A 114 9.96 -2.70 -3.94
N ILE A 115 9.24 -2.07 -4.89
CA ILE A 115 9.35 -0.62 -5.13
C ILE A 115 8.92 0.16 -3.87
N TYR A 116 7.81 -0.24 -3.26
CA TYR A 116 7.30 0.36 -2.03
C TYR A 116 8.33 0.31 -0.88
N SER A 117 8.89 -0.88 -0.60
CA SER A 117 9.84 -1.05 0.51
C SER A 117 11.16 -0.32 0.25
N LEU A 118 11.60 -0.27 -1.01
CA LEU A 118 12.76 0.52 -1.42
C LEU A 118 12.53 2.02 -1.20
N LEU A 119 11.39 2.55 -1.65
CA LEU A 119 11.03 3.95 -1.43
C LEU A 119 10.95 4.29 0.06
N ARG A 120 10.48 3.35 0.89
CA ARG A 120 10.48 3.47 2.36
C ARG A 120 11.87 3.58 2.96
N ALA A 121 12.81 2.73 2.53
CA ALA A 121 14.20 2.79 2.98
C ALA A 121 14.84 4.14 2.58
N ILE A 122 14.60 4.60 1.35
CA ILE A 122 15.05 5.92 0.89
C ILE A 122 14.43 7.04 1.73
N ALA A 123 13.13 6.98 2.03
CA ALA A 123 12.42 7.99 2.80
C ALA A 123 13.04 8.21 4.19
N PHE A 124 13.27 7.12 4.94
CA PHE A 124 13.92 7.22 6.25
C PHE A 124 15.40 7.60 6.14
N GLY A 125 16.09 7.23 5.06
CA GLY A 125 17.46 7.68 4.77
C GLY A 125 17.54 9.20 4.55
N LEU A 126 16.60 9.78 3.80
CA LEU A 126 16.49 11.22 3.64
C LEU A 126 16.16 11.90 4.98
N ARG A 127 15.34 11.28 5.83
CA ARG A 127 15.05 11.79 7.18
C ARG A 127 16.28 11.82 8.09
N VAL A 128 17.18 10.83 7.99
CA VAL A 128 18.48 10.85 8.70
C VAL A 128 19.32 12.04 8.25
N ASN A 129 19.40 12.29 6.94
CA ASN A 129 20.14 13.44 6.41
C ASN A 129 19.50 14.77 6.80
N TRP A 130 18.17 14.83 6.83
CA TRP A 130 17.44 16.02 7.28
C TRP A 130 17.63 16.28 8.77
N SER A 131 17.75 15.23 9.59
CA SER A 131 18.07 15.36 11.03
C SER A 131 19.41 16.04 11.28
N LYS A 132 20.42 15.78 10.43
CA LYS A 132 21.74 16.40 10.53
C LYS A 132 21.74 17.86 10.11
N ASN A 133 20.93 18.19 9.09
CA ASN A 133 20.82 19.52 8.51
C ASN A 133 19.33 19.96 8.44
N PRO A 134 18.72 20.35 9.58
CA PRO A 134 17.29 20.65 9.64
C PRO A 134 16.87 21.87 8.80
N THR A 135 17.83 22.71 8.42
CA THR A 135 17.64 23.89 7.57
C THR A 135 17.30 23.56 6.12
N ASN A 136 17.56 22.33 5.66
CA ASN A 136 17.23 21.90 4.30
C ASN A 136 15.76 21.43 4.20
N ILE A 137 14.88 22.39 3.93
CA ILE A 137 13.43 22.16 3.88
C ILE A 137 13.01 21.32 2.67
N ASP A 138 13.69 21.46 1.53
CA ASP A 138 13.40 20.69 0.32
C ASP A 138 13.66 19.20 0.54
N LEU A 139 14.72 18.87 1.29
CA LEU A 139 15.00 17.51 1.74
C LEU A 139 13.92 17.01 2.72
N GLY A 140 13.49 17.84 3.66
CA GLY A 140 12.43 17.51 4.61
C GLY A 140 11.08 17.24 3.95
N MET A 141 10.67 18.08 3.00
CA MET A 141 9.44 17.89 2.22
C MET A 141 9.49 16.59 1.41
N THR A 142 10.62 16.32 0.75
CA THR A 142 10.83 15.09 -0.03
C THR A 142 10.76 13.85 0.86
N SER A 143 11.44 13.89 2.00
CA SER A 143 11.42 12.83 3.02
C SER A 143 9.99 12.56 3.49
N SER A 144 9.26 13.58 3.95
CA SER A 144 7.89 13.43 4.44
C SER A 144 6.96 12.88 3.36
N GLY A 145 7.02 13.39 2.12
CA GLY A 145 6.24 12.86 1.01
C GLY A 145 6.48 11.37 0.75
N LEU A 146 7.75 10.94 0.77
CA LEU A 146 8.13 9.53 0.62
C LEU A 146 7.84 8.67 1.86
N ILE A 147 7.64 9.27 3.04
CA ILE A 147 7.14 8.55 4.23
C ILE A 147 5.64 8.26 4.10
N PHE A 148 4.86 8.97 3.28
CA PHE A 148 3.42 8.72 3.19
C PHE A 148 3.00 8.06 1.88
N GLY A 149 3.65 8.42 0.77
CA GLY A 149 3.24 7.97 -0.56
C GLY A 149 3.33 6.49 -0.83
N PRO A 150 4.47 5.83 -0.54
CA PRO A 150 4.60 4.40 -0.74
C PRO A 150 3.52 3.61 0.02
N GLY A 151 3.10 4.04 1.21
CA GLY A 151 2.10 3.34 2.03
C GLY A 151 0.76 3.10 1.32
N ILE A 152 0.39 3.94 0.34
CA ILE A 152 -0.83 3.75 -0.46
C ILE A 152 -0.78 2.48 -1.28
N PHE A 153 0.39 2.07 -1.73
CA PHE A 153 0.53 0.82 -2.45
C PHE A 153 0.08 -0.37 -1.59
N ILE A 154 0.34 -0.35 -0.28
CA ILE A 154 -0.17 -1.38 0.65
C ILE A 154 -1.69 -1.30 0.74
N CYS A 155 -2.27 -0.10 0.84
CA CYS A 155 -3.72 0.08 0.87
C CYS A 155 -4.38 -0.50 -0.40
N VAL A 156 -3.80 -0.20 -1.58
CA VAL A 156 -4.26 -0.74 -2.87
C VAL A 156 -4.10 -2.27 -2.90
N THR A 157 -2.99 -2.79 -2.38
CA THR A 157 -2.76 -4.24 -2.28
C THR A 157 -3.81 -4.93 -1.40
N ASN A 158 -4.16 -4.34 -0.25
CA ASN A 158 -5.22 -4.85 0.62
C ASN A 158 -6.60 -4.82 -0.06
N MET A 159 -6.91 -3.75 -0.79
CA MET A 159 -8.12 -3.66 -1.60
C MET A 159 -8.15 -4.75 -2.69
N LEU A 160 -7.03 -4.97 -3.37
CA LEU A 160 -6.89 -6.04 -4.37
C LEU A 160 -7.06 -7.43 -3.74
N PHE A 161 -6.50 -7.68 -2.56
CA PHE A 161 -6.67 -8.95 -1.85
C PHE A 161 -8.12 -9.17 -1.39
N GLY A 162 -8.79 -8.13 -0.88
CA GLY A 162 -10.21 -8.14 -0.57
C GLY A 162 -11.07 -8.45 -1.81
N LEU A 163 -10.75 -7.84 -2.96
CA LEU A 163 -11.40 -8.13 -4.24
C LEU A 163 -11.20 -9.59 -4.67
N ARG A 164 -9.98 -10.14 -4.54
CA ARG A 164 -9.71 -11.54 -4.88
C ARG A 164 -10.49 -12.51 -4.00
N ILE A 165 -10.70 -12.18 -2.73
CA ILE A 165 -11.57 -12.94 -1.81
C ILE A 165 -13.04 -12.82 -2.23
N PHE A 166 -13.50 -11.61 -2.56
CA PHE A 166 -14.86 -11.37 -3.03
C PHE A 166 -15.16 -12.16 -4.31
N THR A 167 -14.28 -12.11 -5.30
CA THR A 167 -14.43 -12.82 -6.57
C THR A 167 -14.33 -14.34 -6.42
N TRP A 168 -13.62 -14.85 -5.42
CA TRP A 168 -13.65 -16.28 -5.08
C TRP A 168 -15.02 -16.72 -4.55
N ARG A 169 -15.68 -15.86 -3.77
CA ARG A 169 -17.02 -16.13 -3.25
C ARG A 169 -18.11 -15.91 -4.30
N HIS A 170 -17.93 -14.91 -5.16
CA HIS A 170 -18.85 -14.52 -6.22
C HIS A 170 -18.14 -14.45 -7.58
N PRO A 171 -17.85 -15.61 -8.21
CA PRO A 171 -17.18 -15.66 -9.51
C PRO A 171 -17.99 -14.96 -10.63
N GLU A 172 -19.30 -14.78 -10.45
CA GLU A 172 -20.19 -14.06 -11.35
C GLU A 172 -19.77 -12.59 -11.57
N PHE A 173 -19.19 -11.92 -10.59
CA PHE A 173 -18.79 -10.51 -10.71
C PHE A 173 -17.49 -10.32 -11.48
N ASN A 174 -16.67 -11.36 -11.64
CA ASN A 174 -15.33 -11.22 -12.22
C ASN A 174 -15.35 -10.65 -13.65
N LYS A 175 -16.38 -10.96 -14.43
CA LYS A 175 -16.53 -10.52 -15.83
C LYS A 175 -17.48 -9.31 -15.98
N ASN A 176 -18.03 -8.79 -14.88
CA ASN A 176 -18.96 -7.67 -14.94
C ASN A 176 -18.19 -6.35 -15.14
N ILE A 177 -18.42 -5.69 -16.29
CA ILE A 177 -17.74 -4.44 -16.65
C ILE A 177 -18.04 -3.29 -15.70
N VAL A 178 -19.26 -3.21 -15.14
CA VAL A 178 -19.65 -2.15 -14.21
C VAL A 178 -18.91 -2.30 -12.89
N PHE A 179 -18.87 -3.54 -12.39
CA PHE A 179 -18.18 -3.85 -11.15
C PHE A 179 -16.67 -3.61 -11.27
N ASN A 180 -16.05 -4.14 -12.33
CA ASN A 180 -14.62 -3.92 -12.59
C ASN A 180 -14.31 -2.44 -12.85
N GLY A 181 -15.19 -1.73 -13.55
CA GLY A 181 -15.09 -0.28 -13.78
C GLY A 181 -15.18 0.52 -12.47
N ALA A 182 -16.09 0.15 -11.57
CA ALA A 182 -16.22 0.78 -10.26
C ALA A 182 -14.97 0.54 -9.40
N VAL A 183 -14.46 -0.68 -9.34
CA VAL A 183 -13.23 -1.01 -8.61
C VAL A 183 -12.02 -0.25 -9.18
N PHE A 184 -11.91 -0.18 -10.51
CA PHE A 184 -10.85 0.60 -11.17
C PHE A 184 -10.97 2.10 -10.83
N PHE A 185 -12.17 2.67 -10.90
CA PHE A 185 -12.42 4.07 -10.57
C PHE A 185 -12.05 4.40 -9.13
N VAL A 186 -12.42 3.55 -8.17
CA VAL A 186 -12.05 3.73 -6.76
C VAL A 186 -10.53 3.68 -6.58
N ASN A 187 -9.85 2.74 -7.24
CA ASN A 187 -8.39 2.63 -7.19
C ASN A 187 -7.67 3.82 -7.87
N MET A 188 -8.26 4.44 -8.89
CA MET A 188 -7.74 5.67 -9.47
C MET A 188 -8.04 6.89 -8.60
N ALA A 189 -9.22 6.94 -7.99
CA ALA A 189 -9.64 8.03 -7.11
C ALA A 189 -8.67 8.16 -5.92
N ILE A 190 -8.27 7.06 -5.28
CA ILE A 190 -7.32 7.13 -4.15
C ILE A 190 -5.97 7.74 -4.54
N ILE A 191 -5.47 7.49 -5.76
CA ILE A 191 -4.24 8.11 -6.26
C ILE A 191 -4.43 9.63 -6.36
N GLY A 192 -5.55 10.09 -6.92
CA GLY A 192 -5.89 11.51 -6.97
C GLY A 192 -6.05 12.14 -5.59
N MET A 193 -6.72 11.44 -4.66
CA MET A 193 -6.90 11.89 -3.27
C MET A 193 -5.59 12.02 -2.52
N PHE A 194 -4.65 11.12 -2.79
CA PHE A 194 -3.31 11.23 -2.25
C PHE A 194 -2.54 12.44 -2.77
N ILE A 195 -2.56 12.66 -4.09
CA ILE A 195 -1.88 13.83 -4.70
C ILE A 195 -2.46 15.12 -4.10
N MET A 196 -3.78 15.19 -3.92
CA MET A 196 -4.42 16.33 -3.23
C MET A 196 -3.95 16.46 -1.78
N GLY A 197 -3.83 15.35 -1.05
CA GLY A 197 -3.30 15.32 0.31
C GLY A 197 -1.87 15.85 0.42
N LEU A 198 -0.96 15.31 -0.41
CA LEU A 198 0.42 15.77 -0.50
C LEU A 198 0.53 17.25 -0.89
N SER A 199 -0.27 17.68 -1.86
CA SER A 199 -0.27 19.08 -2.31
C SER A 199 -0.76 20.01 -1.20
N GLY A 200 -1.76 19.59 -0.43
CA GLY A 200 -2.28 20.35 0.70
C GLY A 200 -1.26 20.56 1.82
N GLU A 201 -0.42 19.55 2.06
CA GLU A 201 0.66 19.61 3.07
C GLU A 201 1.91 20.33 2.54
N GLY A 202 2.35 20.07 1.31
CA GLY A 202 3.62 20.56 0.77
C GLY A 202 3.58 22.01 0.25
N LEU A 203 2.50 22.43 -0.42
CA LEU A 203 2.43 23.76 -1.06
C LEU A 203 2.58 24.94 -0.08
N PRO A 204 1.99 24.91 1.14
CA PRO A 204 2.20 25.97 2.12
C PRO A 204 3.67 26.15 2.54
N PHE A 205 4.46 25.07 2.56
CA PHE A 205 5.89 25.15 2.91
C PHE A 205 6.74 25.72 1.78
N ALA A 206 6.37 25.45 0.53
CA ALA A 206 7.14 25.88 -0.64
C ALA A 206 6.89 27.33 -1.07
N ASN A 207 5.68 27.89 -0.85
CA ASN A 207 5.29 29.17 -1.43
C ASN A 207 4.57 30.10 -0.43
N PHE A 208 4.77 31.41 -0.58
CA PHE A 208 4.02 32.43 0.18
C PHE A 208 2.55 32.50 -0.27
N MET A 209 1.65 32.19 0.65
CA MET A 209 0.23 32.01 0.32
C MET A 209 -0.64 33.12 0.91
N THR A 210 -1.63 33.56 0.13
CA THR A 210 -2.73 34.41 0.62
C THR A 210 -3.66 33.57 1.51
N ARG A 211 -4.34 34.20 2.48
CA ARG A 211 -5.22 33.52 3.43
C ARG A 211 -6.23 32.56 2.77
N HIS A 212 -6.86 32.99 1.68
CA HIS A 212 -7.81 32.17 0.94
C HIS A 212 -7.15 30.88 0.40
N ARG A 213 -6.03 31.00 -0.33
CA ARG A 213 -5.30 29.86 -0.91
C ARG A 213 -4.81 28.89 0.16
N TYR A 214 -4.33 29.42 1.30
CA TYR A 214 -3.89 28.60 2.42
C TYR A 214 -5.04 27.76 3.01
N THR A 215 -6.21 28.36 3.23
CA THR A 215 -7.38 27.60 3.74
C THR A 215 -7.87 26.54 2.76
N VAL A 216 -7.73 26.76 1.46
CA VAL A 216 -8.05 25.76 0.43
C VAL A 216 -7.07 24.59 0.53
N CYS A 217 -5.76 24.82 0.57
CA CYS A 217 -4.75 23.78 0.74
C CYS A 217 -4.97 22.94 2.01
N GLN A 218 -5.28 23.57 3.13
CA GLN A 218 -5.58 22.84 4.38
C GLN A 218 -6.80 21.93 4.26
N ARG A 219 -7.86 22.40 3.60
CA ARG A 219 -9.07 21.59 3.34
C ARG A 219 -8.75 20.42 2.40
N LEU A 220 -7.93 20.64 1.37
CA LEU A 220 -7.47 19.57 0.48
C LEU A 220 -6.65 18.52 1.24
N GLY A 221 -5.70 18.95 2.07
CA GLY A 221 -4.88 18.07 2.91
C GLY A 221 -5.74 17.19 3.82
N SER A 222 -6.69 17.82 4.53
CA SER A 222 -7.59 17.10 5.44
C SER A 222 -8.54 16.15 4.71
N ALA A 223 -9.09 16.56 3.56
CA ALA A 223 -9.96 15.73 2.75
C ALA A 223 -9.24 14.53 2.12
N GLY A 224 -7.96 14.69 1.75
CA GLY A 224 -7.12 13.60 1.23
C GLY A 224 -6.68 12.61 2.31
N ALA A 225 -6.51 13.07 3.57
CA ALA A 225 -6.10 12.23 4.71
C ALA A 225 -7.26 11.41 5.31
N VAL A 226 -8.43 12.04 5.54
CA VAL A 226 -9.73 11.32 5.51
C VAL A 226 -9.83 10.65 4.14
N ALA A 227 -10.76 9.78 3.79
CA ALA A 227 -10.74 9.09 2.49
C ALA A 227 -9.52 8.18 2.19
N THR A 228 -8.25 8.57 2.34
CA THR A 228 -7.16 7.60 2.49
C THR A 228 -7.45 6.69 3.69
N ALA A 229 -7.85 7.26 4.83
CA ALA A 229 -8.31 6.50 5.99
C ALA A 229 -9.50 5.59 5.66
N LEU A 230 -10.51 6.08 4.93
CA LEU A 230 -11.69 5.26 4.54
C LEU A 230 -11.30 4.13 3.59
N TYR A 231 -10.38 4.40 2.66
CA TYR A 231 -9.92 3.44 1.66
C TYR A 231 -9.18 2.26 2.29
N THR A 232 -8.47 2.45 3.42
CA THR A 232 -7.82 1.36 4.14
C THR A 232 -8.77 0.23 4.55
N MET A 233 -10.04 0.56 4.81
CA MET A 233 -11.09 -0.39 5.21
C MET A 233 -11.91 -0.92 4.04
N MET A 234 -11.71 -0.41 2.82
CA MET A 234 -12.55 -0.76 1.68
C MET A 234 -12.39 -2.23 1.25
N GLY A 235 -11.18 -2.78 1.38
CA GLY A 235 -10.93 -4.22 1.16
C GLY A 235 -11.73 -5.11 2.12
N VAL A 236 -11.81 -4.72 3.40
CA VAL A 236 -12.64 -5.40 4.40
C VAL A 236 -14.13 -5.24 4.08
N GLY A 237 -14.54 -4.05 3.63
CA GLY A 237 -15.91 -3.79 3.16
C GLY A 237 -16.34 -4.74 2.05
N LEU A 238 -15.47 -5.02 1.07
CA LEU A 238 -15.74 -6.02 0.02
C LEU A 238 -15.87 -7.44 0.57
N ILE A 239 -15.04 -7.82 1.54
CA ILE A 239 -15.15 -9.13 2.18
C ILE A 239 -16.51 -9.24 2.89
N VAL A 240 -16.88 -8.25 3.71
CA VAL A 240 -18.18 -8.22 4.41
C VAL A 240 -19.33 -8.31 3.42
N LEU A 241 -19.29 -7.53 2.34
CA LEU A 241 -20.31 -7.56 1.28
C LEU A 241 -20.45 -8.96 0.67
N GLY A 242 -19.34 -9.66 0.41
CA GLY A 242 -19.35 -11.02 -0.13
C GLY A 242 -19.84 -12.10 0.85
N TYR A 243 -19.86 -11.82 2.16
CA TYR A 243 -20.45 -12.73 3.16
C TYR A 243 -21.93 -12.42 3.44
N VAL A 244 -22.33 -11.16 3.33
CA VAL A 244 -23.73 -10.73 3.48
C VAL A 244 -24.57 -11.21 2.30
N ILE A 245 -24.02 -11.14 1.08
CA ILE A 245 -24.73 -11.56 -0.12
C ILE A 245 -24.50 -13.06 -0.37
N LYS A 246 -25.58 -13.83 -0.50
CA LYS A 246 -25.47 -15.26 -0.86
C LYS A 246 -25.08 -15.40 -2.35
N PRO A 247 -24.15 -16.31 -2.70
CA PRO A 247 -23.80 -16.57 -4.09
C PRO A 247 -25.03 -17.05 -4.89
N GLY A 248 -25.14 -16.61 -6.15
CA GLY A 248 -26.20 -17.04 -7.08
C GLY A 248 -27.54 -16.27 -7.05
N HIS A 249 -27.75 -15.31 -6.14
CA HIS A 249 -29.03 -14.59 -6.01
C HIS A 249 -29.18 -13.34 -6.92
N ILE A 250 -28.17 -12.96 -7.71
CA ILE A 250 -28.07 -11.61 -8.31
C ILE A 250 -28.24 -11.60 -9.84
N GLU A 251 -28.40 -12.76 -10.49
CA GLU A 251 -28.43 -12.85 -11.96
C GLU A 251 -29.53 -11.99 -12.62
N GLY A 252 -30.61 -11.63 -11.92
CA GLY A 252 -31.71 -10.84 -12.48
C GLY A 252 -31.65 -9.31 -12.30
N ARG A 253 -30.97 -8.78 -11.28
CA ARG A 253 -31.20 -7.37 -10.85
C ARG A 253 -30.17 -6.36 -11.36
N LEU A 254 -28.91 -6.77 -11.58
CA LEU A 254 -27.87 -5.88 -12.09
C LEU A 254 -27.83 -5.78 -13.63
N GLY A 255 -28.44 -6.74 -14.33
CA GLY A 255 -28.59 -6.69 -15.80
C GLY A 255 -29.51 -5.57 -16.28
N LEU A 256 -30.31 -4.98 -15.38
CA LEU A 256 -31.31 -3.97 -15.71
C LEU A 256 -30.72 -2.55 -15.84
N VAL A 257 -29.54 -2.29 -15.26
CA VAL A 257 -28.86 -0.98 -15.34
C VAL A 257 -28.00 -0.85 -16.61
N CYS A 258 -27.59 -1.97 -17.21
CA CYS A 258 -26.74 -1.97 -18.41
C CYS A 258 -27.37 -2.81 -19.51
N GLY A 259 -28.45 -2.28 -20.08
CA GLY A 259 -28.93 -2.74 -21.37
C GLY A 259 -27.80 -2.69 -22.39
N ARG A 260 -27.69 -3.78 -23.19
CA ARG A 260 -27.03 -3.90 -24.50
C ARG A 260 -25.64 -4.55 -24.63
N PHE A 261 -24.94 -4.94 -23.56
CA PHE A 261 -23.72 -5.77 -23.68
C PHE A 261 -23.73 -7.08 -22.87
N GLY A 262 -24.91 -7.49 -22.36
CA GLY A 262 -25.10 -8.79 -21.76
C GLY A 262 -25.07 -9.89 -22.82
N SER A 263 -23.94 -10.57 -22.93
CA SER A 263 -23.80 -11.78 -23.74
C SER A 263 -24.95 -12.74 -23.43
N ARG A 264 -25.74 -13.03 -24.45
CA ARG A 264 -26.83 -14.01 -24.55
C ARG A 264 -26.50 -15.32 -23.82
N ARG A 265 -26.84 -15.43 -22.54
CA ARG A 265 -26.81 -16.71 -21.81
C ARG A 265 -28.22 -17.29 -21.84
N ASN A 266 -28.58 -17.81 -23.00
CA ASN A 266 -29.79 -18.61 -23.18
C ASN A 266 -29.63 -19.92 -22.40
N GLY A 267 -30.54 -20.18 -21.45
CA GLY A 267 -31.09 -21.50 -21.14
C GLY A 267 -30.14 -22.68 -21.00
N MET A 268 -29.12 -22.61 -20.13
CA MET A 268 -28.42 -23.83 -19.71
C MET A 268 -28.16 -23.80 -18.21
N ASN A 269 -28.73 -24.78 -17.52
CA ASN A 269 -28.52 -25.12 -16.10
C ASN A 269 -27.08 -25.62 -15.85
N THR A 270 -26.08 -25.04 -16.51
CA THR A 270 -24.68 -25.41 -16.33
C THR A 270 -24.06 -24.54 -15.23
N PRO A 271 -23.59 -25.15 -14.12
CA PRO A 271 -22.89 -24.42 -13.08
C PRO A 271 -21.70 -23.66 -13.68
N LEU A 272 -21.44 -22.46 -13.16
CA LEU A 272 -20.27 -21.66 -13.54
C LEU A 272 -19.00 -22.50 -13.39
N GLN A 273 -18.20 -22.59 -14.46
CA GLN A 273 -16.89 -23.24 -14.39
C GLN A 273 -15.87 -22.28 -13.78
N THR A 274 -15.19 -22.72 -12.73
CA THR A 274 -14.17 -21.97 -12.00
C THR A 274 -12.87 -22.73 -11.98
N PHE A 275 -11.76 -21.99 -11.94
CA PHE A 275 -10.42 -22.53 -12.09
C PHE A 275 -9.46 -21.94 -11.06
N SER A 276 -8.66 -22.77 -10.41
CA SER A 276 -7.59 -22.32 -9.52
C SER A 276 -6.29 -23.10 -9.71
N ALA A 277 -5.20 -22.53 -9.19
CA ALA A 277 -3.86 -23.13 -9.28
C ALA A 277 -3.75 -24.39 -8.38
N GLY A 278 -3.89 -25.58 -8.97
CA GLY A 278 -3.80 -26.86 -8.26
C GLY A 278 -2.41 -27.18 -7.69
N TRP A 279 -1.36 -26.55 -8.22
CA TRP A 279 0.02 -26.73 -7.76
C TRP A 279 0.35 -25.99 -6.45
N VAL A 280 -0.51 -25.08 -5.98
CA VAL A 280 -0.33 -24.37 -4.70
C VAL A 280 -0.81 -25.27 -3.55
N ARG A 281 0.06 -26.17 -3.08
CA ARG A 281 -0.27 -27.15 -2.03
C ARG A 281 -0.27 -26.56 -0.63
N SER A 282 0.68 -25.68 -0.33
CA SER A 282 0.72 -24.92 0.91
C SER A 282 1.20 -23.49 0.68
N ALA A 283 1.07 -22.66 1.71
CA ALA A 283 1.58 -21.30 1.74
C ALA A 283 2.50 -21.13 2.95
N ASP A 284 3.25 -22.19 3.28
CA ASP A 284 4.25 -22.16 4.34
C ASP A 284 5.48 -21.39 3.87
N LEU A 285 6.20 -20.77 4.78
CA LEU A 285 7.33 -19.88 4.47
C LEU A 285 8.37 -20.54 3.55
N PHE A 286 8.65 -21.83 3.78
CA PHE A 286 9.65 -22.63 3.07
C PHE A 286 9.10 -23.45 1.90
N PHE A 287 7.77 -23.42 1.67
CA PHE A 287 7.18 -24.12 0.54
C PHE A 287 7.44 -23.34 -0.75
N TYR A 288 7.93 -24.05 -1.77
CA TYR A 288 8.07 -23.54 -3.12
C TYR A 288 7.50 -24.56 -4.10
N PRO A 289 6.70 -24.12 -5.09
CA PRO A 289 6.23 -25.00 -6.16
C PRO A 289 7.38 -25.66 -6.92
N ALA A 290 7.14 -26.86 -7.43
CA ALA A 290 8.04 -27.52 -8.36
C ALA A 290 8.18 -26.69 -9.64
N LYS A 291 9.35 -26.73 -10.28
CA LYS A 291 9.56 -26.05 -11.54
C LYS A 291 8.66 -26.71 -12.59
N GLY A 292 7.98 -25.91 -13.41
CA GLY A 292 7.11 -26.45 -14.46
C GLY A 292 5.73 -26.94 -14.00
N SER A 293 5.37 -26.86 -12.71
CA SER A 293 4.05 -27.30 -12.22
C SER A 293 2.87 -26.44 -12.68
N GLN A 294 3.12 -25.42 -13.49
CA GLN A 294 2.12 -24.46 -13.92
C GLN A 294 1.48 -24.92 -15.22
N VAL A 295 0.18 -25.19 -15.13
CA VAL A 295 -0.60 -25.64 -16.28
C VAL A 295 -1.01 -24.42 -17.10
N ARG A 296 -0.49 -24.34 -18.31
CA ARG A 296 -0.78 -23.26 -19.26
C ARG A 296 -1.80 -23.77 -20.27
N TYR A 297 -2.94 -23.09 -20.35
CA TYR A 297 -4.00 -23.46 -21.27
C TYR A 297 -3.92 -22.67 -22.56
N THR A 298 -4.26 -23.33 -23.68
CA THR A 298 -4.43 -22.67 -24.96
C THR A 298 -5.87 -22.21 -25.14
N ARG A 299 -6.07 -21.11 -25.89
CA ARG A 299 -7.40 -20.54 -26.16
C ARG A 299 -8.17 -21.45 -27.11
N GLY A 300 -9.12 -22.22 -26.61
CA GLY A 300 -9.91 -23.15 -27.43
C GLY A 300 -10.45 -24.33 -26.61
N GLU A 301 -9.72 -24.73 -25.58
CA GLU A 301 -10.13 -25.75 -24.62
C GLU A 301 -11.31 -25.26 -23.75
N SER A 302 -12.14 -26.17 -23.24
CA SER A 302 -13.27 -25.85 -22.35
C SER A 302 -12.80 -25.07 -21.11
N GLU A 303 -11.71 -25.52 -20.50
CA GLU A 303 -11.11 -24.93 -19.29
C GLU A 303 -10.59 -23.51 -19.52
N SER A 304 -10.28 -23.14 -20.78
CA SER A 304 -9.81 -21.79 -21.12
C SER A 304 -10.87 -20.70 -20.88
N ARG A 305 -12.17 -21.08 -20.83
CA ARG A 305 -13.31 -20.17 -20.61
C ARG A 305 -13.68 -20.00 -19.13
N ALA A 306 -13.14 -20.84 -18.25
CA ALA A 306 -13.45 -20.86 -16.83
C ALA A 306 -13.03 -19.55 -16.11
N VAL A 307 -13.76 -19.21 -15.05
CA VAL A 307 -13.47 -18.06 -14.21
C VAL A 307 -12.32 -18.40 -13.27
N ARG A 308 -11.21 -17.66 -13.39
CA ARG A 308 -10.01 -17.88 -12.57
C ARG A 308 -10.19 -17.25 -11.19
N VAL A 309 -9.90 -18.02 -10.16
CA VAL A 309 -9.98 -17.62 -8.75
C VAL A 309 -8.72 -18.05 -8.00
N ILE A 310 -8.54 -17.51 -6.79
CA ILE A 310 -7.42 -17.87 -5.92
C ILE A 310 -7.48 -19.34 -5.50
N ALA A 311 -6.31 -19.95 -5.30
CA ALA A 311 -6.19 -21.32 -4.81
C ALA A 311 -6.61 -21.39 -3.33
N THR A 312 -7.60 -22.23 -3.03
CA THR A 312 -8.00 -22.52 -1.64
C THR A 312 -8.43 -23.97 -1.51
N ARG A 313 -8.39 -24.51 -0.30
CA ARG A 313 -8.87 -25.88 -0.02
C ARG A 313 -10.38 -26.09 -0.20
N LYS A 314 -11.18 -25.01 -0.25
CA LYS A 314 -12.65 -25.10 -0.40
C LYS A 314 -13.05 -24.72 -1.83
N ALA A 315 -14.13 -25.31 -2.32
CA ALA A 315 -14.70 -24.90 -3.59
C ALA A 315 -15.23 -23.45 -3.52
N PRO A 316 -15.03 -22.64 -4.56
CA PRO A 316 -15.59 -21.29 -4.67
C PRO A 316 -17.12 -21.33 -4.68
N ALA A 317 -17.75 -20.16 -4.48
CA ALA A 317 -19.20 -20.00 -4.39
C ALA A 317 -19.90 -20.95 -3.39
N GLY A 318 -19.17 -21.53 -2.43
CA GLY A 318 -19.73 -22.52 -1.51
C GLY A 318 -20.13 -23.84 -2.16
N GLY A 319 -19.55 -24.18 -3.32
CA GLY A 319 -19.83 -25.43 -4.05
C GLY A 319 -20.87 -25.31 -5.16
N LEU A 320 -21.40 -24.11 -5.41
CA LEU A 320 -22.39 -23.85 -6.48
C LEU A 320 -21.79 -23.81 -7.90
N SER A 321 -20.47 -23.84 -8.01
CA SER A 321 -19.72 -23.76 -9.27
C SER A 321 -18.92 -25.04 -9.50
N THR A 322 -18.87 -25.54 -10.74
CA THR A 322 -17.97 -26.64 -11.10
C THR A 322 -16.55 -26.12 -11.06
N HIS A 323 -15.74 -26.66 -10.14
CA HIS A 323 -14.40 -26.16 -9.88
C HIS A 323 -13.34 -27.18 -10.33
N THR A 324 -12.49 -26.74 -11.26
CA THR A 324 -11.34 -27.51 -11.73
C THR A 324 -10.06 -26.98 -11.07
N PHE A 325 -9.30 -27.86 -10.42
CA PHE A 325 -7.92 -27.57 -10.02
C PHE A 325 -7.03 -27.87 -11.23
N GLY A 326 -6.19 -26.93 -11.70
CA GLY A 326 -5.33 -27.15 -12.88
C GLY A 326 -4.51 -28.42 -12.84
N SER A 327 -4.29 -29.01 -14.04
CA SER A 327 -3.86 -30.38 -14.36
C SER A 327 -3.15 -31.21 -13.26
N GLY A 328 -3.59 -32.46 -13.19
CA GLY A 328 -2.83 -33.59 -12.65
C GLY A 328 -3.24 -34.08 -11.26
N TYR A 329 -3.87 -33.27 -10.41
CA TYR A 329 -4.26 -33.73 -9.07
C TYR A 329 -5.73 -33.44 -8.77
N GLN A 330 -6.55 -34.44 -9.06
CA GLN A 330 -7.92 -34.52 -8.59
C GLN A 330 -7.91 -34.89 -7.11
N GLY A 331 -8.18 -33.92 -6.25
CA GLY A 331 -8.73 -34.15 -4.92
C GLY A 331 -7.83 -34.89 -3.93
N SER A 332 -7.05 -34.14 -3.16
CA SER A 332 -7.18 -34.33 -1.71
C SER A 332 -7.71 -33.02 -1.14
N SER A 333 -8.99 -33.04 -0.76
CA SER A 333 -9.80 -31.98 -0.18
C SER A 333 -9.24 -31.35 1.11
N GLY A 334 -7.99 -31.66 1.48
CA GLY A 334 -7.29 -31.18 2.68
C GLY A 334 -6.07 -30.30 2.41
N HIS A 335 -5.47 -30.34 1.22
CA HIS A 335 -4.15 -29.74 0.96
C HIS A 335 -4.26 -28.47 0.12
N GLY A 336 -4.32 -27.33 0.81
CA GLY A 336 -4.36 -25.99 0.21
C GLY A 336 -4.50 -24.91 1.28
N PRO A 337 -4.18 -23.64 0.96
CA PRO A 337 -4.27 -22.56 1.92
C PRO A 337 -5.72 -22.38 2.42
N ARG A 338 -5.85 -22.12 3.73
CA ARG A 338 -7.14 -21.87 4.38
C ARG A 338 -7.66 -20.48 4.01
N MET A 339 -8.91 -20.41 3.58
CA MET A 339 -9.58 -19.15 3.26
C MET A 339 -9.67 -18.19 4.47
N SER A 340 -9.88 -18.74 5.67
CA SER A 340 -9.91 -17.95 6.91
C SER A 340 -8.60 -17.20 7.15
N THR A 341 -7.45 -17.82 6.88
CA THR A 341 -6.14 -17.15 7.01
C THR A 341 -6.00 -16.01 6.00
N ASN A 342 -6.48 -16.19 4.77
CA ASN A 342 -6.46 -15.12 3.76
C ASN A 342 -7.30 -13.91 4.21
N ILE A 343 -8.47 -14.16 4.82
CA ILE A 343 -9.33 -13.11 5.38
C ILE A 343 -8.66 -12.42 6.56
N TRP A 344 -8.07 -13.17 7.49
CA TRP A 344 -7.37 -12.61 8.65
C TRP A 344 -6.19 -11.73 8.23
N ILE A 345 -5.43 -12.13 7.20
CA ILE A 345 -4.34 -11.29 6.66
C ILE A 345 -4.88 -9.93 6.24
N VAL A 346 -5.94 -9.88 5.41
CA VAL A 346 -6.51 -8.60 4.92
C VAL A 346 -7.13 -7.78 6.05
N VAL A 347 -7.87 -8.42 6.97
CA VAL A 347 -8.52 -7.71 8.08
C VAL A 347 -7.50 -7.09 9.03
N VAL A 348 -6.49 -7.85 9.46
CA VAL A 348 -5.47 -7.36 10.40
C VAL A 348 -4.65 -6.24 9.78
N THR A 349 -4.20 -6.39 8.53
CA THR A 349 -3.40 -5.35 7.86
C THR A 349 -4.24 -4.10 7.59
N SER A 350 -5.51 -4.23 7.20
CA SER A 350 -6.43 -3.09 7.04
C SER A 350 -6.68 -2.34 8.35
N VAL A 351 -6.85 -3.05 9.48
CA VAL A 351 -7.04 -2.40 10.79
C VAL A 351 -5.80 -1.62 11.20
N LEU A 352 -4.60 -2.21 11.05
CA LEU A 352 -3.35 -1.51 11.36
C LEU A 352 -3.17 -0.25 10.49
N LEU A 353 -3.41 -0.35 9.18
CA LEU A 353 -3.37 0.82 8.28
C LEU A 353 -4.42 1.87 8.65
N CYS A 354 -5.62 1.46 9.02
CA CYS A 354 -6.71 2.36 9.38
C CYS A 354 -6.36 3.19 10.62
N ILE A 355 -5.76 2.57 11.64
CA ILE A 355 -5.33 3.28 12.85
C ILE A 355 -4.29 4.36 12.48
N GLY A 356 -3.25 4.00 11.73
CA GLY A 356 -2.22 4.95 11.30
C GLY A 356 -2.76 6.08 10.41
N ALA A 357 -3.60 5.73 9.43
CA ALA A 357 -4.22 6.71 8.53
C ALA A 357 -5.20 7.64 9.25
N SER A 358 -5.95 7.14 10.24
CA SER A 358 -6.90 7.93 11.02
C SER A 358 -6.19 8.92 11.95
N LEU A 359 -5.09 8.52 12.59
CA LEU A 359 -4.29 9.43 13.41
C LEU A 359 -3.62 10.52 12.57
N ARG A 360 -3.09 10.14 11.40
CA ARG A 360 -2.59 11.10 10.41
C ARG A 360 -3.70 12.07 10.00
N ALA A 361 -4.89 11.58 9.66
CA ALA A 361 -6.03 12.42 9.32
C ALA A 361 -6.42 13.35 10.47
N ALA A 362 -6.40 12.88 11.72
CA ALA A 362 -6.66 13.72 12.89
C ALA A 362 -5.64 14.87 13.01
N SER A 363 -4.37 14.63 12.66
CA SER A 363 -3.31 15.63 12.77
C SER A 363 -3.42 16.81 11.78
N THR A 364 -4.19 16.66 10.70
CA THR A 364 -4.36 17.72 9.69
C THR A 364 -5.42 18.76 10.07
N PHE A 365 -6.25 18.48 11.08
CA PHE A 365 -7.36 19.37 11.47
C PHE A 365 -6.96 20.52 12.40
N PRO A 366 -6.10 20.34 13.42
CA PRO A 366 -5.71 21.45 14.27
C PRO A 366 -4.94 22.51 13.48
N ARG A 367 -5.27 23.77 13.74
CA ARG A 367 -4.78 24.95 12.99
C ARG A 367 -3.84 25.82 13.82
N THR A 368 -3.42 25.32 14.97
CA THR A 368 -2.55 26.02 15.90
C THR A 368 -1.10 25.83 15.48
N ALA A 369 -0.27 26.82 15.80
CA ALA A 369 1.17 26.64 15.73
C ALA A 369 1.58 25.41 16.58
N ARG A 370 2.65 24.74 16.15
CA ARG A 370 3.21 23.59 16.85
C ARG A 370 3.50 23.92 18.33
N GLY A 371 4.04 25.11 18.58
CA GLY A 371 4.49 25.57 19.89
C GLY A 371 5.69 24.76 20.40
N GLY A 372 6.49 25.33 21.31
CA GLY A 372 7.67 24.66 21.86
C GLY A 372 8.88 24.66 20.94
N PHE A 373 9.87 23.83 21.24
CA PHE A 373 11.15 23.79 20.52
C PHE A 373 11.23 22.56 19.60
N ASN A 374 12.13 22.55 18.61
CA ASN A 374 12.34 21.39 17.73
C ASN A 374 12.53 20.10 18.55
N GLY A 375 11.66 19.11 18.35
CA GLY A 375 11.66 17.85 19.11
C GLY A 375 10.84 17.82 20.40
N VAL A 376 10.34 18.96 20.89
CA VAL A 376 9.42 19.05 22.04
C VAL A 376 8.28 20.03 21.74
N PRO A 377 7.32 19.62 20.89
CA PRO A 377 6.14 20.43 20.64
C PRO A 377 5.34 20.59 21.93
N THR A 378 4.99 21.82 22.31
CA THR A 378 4.01 22.09 23.40
C THR A 378 2.56 21.89 22.93
N GLY A 379 2.37 21.52 21.67
CA GLY A 379 1.08 21.14 21.08
C GLY A 379 0.63 19.73 21.45
N SER A 380 -0.34 19.21 20.70
CA SER A 380 -0.90 17.86 20.90
C SER A 380 0.17 16.77 20.73
N TRP A 381 0.06 15.68 21.51
CA TRP A 381 0.96 14.51 21.46
C TRP A 381 1.07 13.89 20.05
N MET A 382 0.07 14.13 19.19
CA MET A 382 0.03 13.68 17.80
C MET A 382 1.15 14.29 16.94
N TYR A 383 1.70 15.42 17.34
CA TYR A 383 2.78 16.11 16.64
C TYR A 383 4.18 15.69 17.09
N LEU A 384 4.30 14.82 18.10
CA LEU A 384 5.58 14.27 18.49
C LEU A 384 6.17 13.44 17.32
N SER A 385 7.48 13.20 17.32
CA SER A 385 8.11 12.36 16.29
C SER A 385 7.78 10.87 16.46
N TRP A 386 7.64 10.41 17.71
CA TRP A 386 7.42 8.98 18.03
C TRP A 386 6.13 8.37 17.47
N PRO A 387 4.95 9.03 17.43
CA PRO A 387 3.72 8.47 16.86
C PRO A 387 3.87 8.13 15.38
N MET A 388 4.60 8.95 14.61
CA MET A 388 4.90 8.63 13.22
C MET A 388 5.72 7.33 13.12
N TYR A 389 6.76 7.18 13.94
CA TYR A 389 7.57 5.97 13.94
C TYR A 389 6.77 4.73 14.35
N VAL A 390 5.87 4.82 15.32
CA VAL A 390 5.05 3.69 15.78
C VAL A 390 3.93 3.36 14.79
N PHE A 391 3.06 4.33 14.50
CA PHE A 391 1.83 4.09 13.74
C PHE A 391 2.04 4.09 12.22
N THR A 392 3.11 4.69 11.72
CA THR A 392 3.47 4.66 10.30
C THR A 392 4.63 3.70 10.04
N GLY A 393 5.71 3.78 10.81
CA GLY A 393 6.87 2.90 10.65
C GLY A 393 6.60 1.46 11.10
N ALA A 394 6.37 1.26 12.40
CA ALA A 394 6.30 -0.08 13.00
C ALA A 394 5.08 -0.87 12.50
N PHE A 395 3.92 -0.23 12.33
CA PHE A 395 2.75 -0.89 11.76
C PHE A 395 2.99 -1.41 10.34
N GLU A 396 3.67 -0.62 9.50
CA GLU A 396 4.05 -1.09 8.18
C GLU A 396 5.10 -2.21 8.24
N CYS A 397 6.05 -2.18 9.18
CA CYS A 397 6.95 -3.31 9.39
C CYS A 397 6.17 -4.59 9.77
N ILE A 398 5.19 -4.50 10.66
CA ILE A 398 4.33 -5.62 11.05
C ILE A 398 3.56 -6.15 9.83
N ILE A 399 3.00 -5.26 9.00
CA ILE A 399 2.29 -5.65 7.77
C ILE A 399 3.22 -6.39 6.80
N ASN A 400 4.46 -5.91 6.63
CA ASN A 400 5.44 -6.58 5.78
C ASN A 400 5.80 -7.97 6.32
N ILE A 401 5.93 -8.12 7.64
CA ILE A 401 6.12 -9.43 8.27
C ILE A 401 4.93 -10.35 8.00
N ILE A 402 3.69 -9.85 8.13
CA ILE A 402 2.47 -10.62 7.82
C ILE A 402 2.44 -11.03 6.34
N TYR A 403 2.83 -10.14 5.42
CA TYR A 403 2.86 -10.45 3.99
C TYR A 403 3.91 -11.51 3.63
N LEU A 404 5.12 -11.40 4.19
CA LEU A 404 6.20 -12.36 3.97
C LEU A 404 5.88 -13.71 4.61
N ALA A 405 5.53 -13.73 5.90
CA ALA A 405 5.18 -14.94 6.64
C ALA A 405 3.91 -15.62 6.10
N GLY A 406 2.94 -14.80 5.69
CA GLY A 406 1.72 -15.27 5.07
C GLY A 406 1.90 -15.80 3.64
N ARG A 407 3.07 -15.63 3.01
CA ARG A 407 3.31 -15.97 1.59
C ARG A 407 2.15 -15.49 0.71
N VAL A 408 1.88 -14.19 0.77
CA VAL A 408 0.78 -13.56 0.02
C VAL A 408 0.90 -13.76 -1.49
N ASP A 409 2.14 -13.96 -1.97
CA ASP A 409 2.46 -14.32 -3.35
C ASP A 409 1.76 -15.61 -3.80
N LEU A 410 1.71 -16.62 -2.94
CA LEU A 410 1.06 -17.91 -3.22
C LEU A 410 -0.45 -17.86 -2.92
N ARG A 411 -0.85 -17.27 -1.77
CA ARG A 411 -2.25 -17.27 -1.31
C ARG A 411 -3.19 -16.52 -2.23
N PHE A 412 -2.72 -15.41 -2.78
CA PHE A 412 -3.53 -14.55 -3.62
C PHE A 412 -3.24 -14.74 -5.09
N TYR A 413 -2.40 -15.70 -5.50
CA TYR A 413 -2.10 -15.95 -6.91
C TYR A 413 -3.36 -16.29 -7.72
N ILE A 414 -3.49 -15.69 -8.91
CA ILE A 414 -4.53 -16.00 -9.89
C ILE A 414 -3.82 -16.50 -11.15
N PRO A 415 -4.22 -17.66 -11.72
CA PRO A 415 -3.58 -18.21 -12.92
C PRO A 415 -3.62 -17.29 -14.15
N ASP A 416 -2.59 -17.40 -14.99
CA ASP A 416 -2.35 -16.57 -16.19
C ASP A 416 -3.27 -16.87 -17.36
N MET A 417 -3.78 -15.83 -18.02
CA MET A 417 -4.72 -15.92 -19.16
C MET A 417 -4.28 -16.95 -20.22
N PRO A 418 -5.23 -17.62 -20.91
CA PRO A 418 -4.86 -18.67 -21.84
C PRO A 418 -4.16 -18.06 -23.06
N ARG A 419 -3.14 -18.75 -23.58
CA ARG A 419 -2.37 -18.26 -24.75
C ARG A 419 -3.21 -18.31 -26.02
N LYS A 420 -2.91 -17.44 -26.99
CA LYS A 420 -3.55 -17.51 -28.31
C LYS A 420 -3.04 -18.75 -29.05
N VAL A 421 -3.93 -19.42 -29.80
CA VAL A 421 -3.53 -20.53 -30.68
C VAL A 421 -2.54 -19.99 -31.72
N GLY A 422 -1.35 -20.58 -31.81
CA GLY A 422 -0.28 -20.14 -32.72
C GLY A 422 0.97 -19.59 -32.02
N ASP A 423 0.91 -19.30 -30.72
CA ASP A 423 2.13 -19.16 -29.92
C ASP A 423 2.73 -20.57 -29.78
N GLY A 424 3.84 -20.85 -30.49
CA GLY A 424 4.48 -22.18 -30.46
C GLY A 424 4.80 -22.67 -29.04
N PRO A 425 4.99 -24.00 -28.86
CA PRO A 425 5.45 -24.55 -27.58
C PRO A 425 6.77 -23.89 -27.19
N ILE A 426 6.89 -23.47 -25.93
CA ILE A 426 8.19 -23.03 -25.41
C ILE A 426 8.98 -24.32 -25.16
N GLU A 427 10.21 -24.44 -25.67
CA GLU A 427 11.10 -25.62 -25.51
C GLU A 427 11.22 -26.16 -24.07
N GLY A 428 10.83 -25.39 -23.05
CA GLY A 428 10.80 -25.81 -21.65
C GLY A 428 9.55 -26.55 -21.17
N ASP A 429 8.41 -26.51 -21.87
CA ASP A 429 7.16 -27.15 -21.38
C ASP A 429 7.25 -28.69 -21.44
N SER A 430 7.81 -29.26 -22.50
CA SER A 430 7.99 -30.72 -22.64
C SER A 430 8.98 -31.31 -21.63
N GLN A 431 10.05 -30.58 -21.29
CA GLN A 431 11.01 -30.99 -20.26
C GLN A 431 10.39 -30.95 -18.85
N ASN A 432 9.56 -29.94 -18.59
CA ASN A 432 8.87 -29.74 -17.32
C ASN A 432 7.81 -30.81 -17.07
N ASP A 433 7.07 -31.25 -18.10
CA ASP A 433 6.05 -32.30 -17.98
C ASP A 433 6.68 -33.63 -17.53
N VAL A 434 7.85 -33.99 -18.08
CA VAL A 434 8.63 -35.18 -17.69
C VAL A 434 9.18 -35.06 -16.25
N GLU A 435 9.69 -33.88 -15.87
CA GLU A 435 10.17 -33.61 -14.51
C GLU A 435 9.00 -33.67 -13.49
N LEU A 436 7.83 -33.16 -13.87
CA LEU A 436 6.61 -33.24 -13.06
C LEU A 436 6.19 -34.69 -12.84
N GLU A 437 6.17 -35.51 -13.89
CA GLU A 437 5.79 -36.91 -13.82
C GLU A 437 6.72 -37.69 -12.88
N SER A 438 8.04 -37.44 -12.96
CA SER A 438 9.04 -38.03 -12.06
C SER A 438 8.85 -37.60 -10.60
N TYR A 439 8.53 -36.33 -10.34
CA TYR A 439 8.26 -35.81 -9.00
C TYR A 439 6.99 -36.40 -8.40
N MET A 440 5.94 -36.60 -9.22
CA MET A 440 4.68 -37.20 -8.78
C MET A 440 4.86 -38.66 -8.38
N LEU A 441 5.64 -39.42 -9.14
CA LEU A 441 6.01 -40.81 -8.82
C LEU A 441 6.83 -40.88 -7.51
N GLN A 442 7.72 -39.91 -7.28
CA GLN A 442 8.53 -39.84 -6.06
C GLN A 442 7.72 -39.45 -4.81
N ASN A 443 6.63 -38.69 -4.97
CA ASN A 443 5.80 -38.27 -3.85
C ASN A 443 4.65 -39.24 -3.52
N GLN A 444 4.22 -40.09 -4.47
CA GLN A 444 3.29 -41.18 -4.19
C GLN A 444 3.94 -42.33 -3.41
N SER A 445 5.26 -42.47 -3.44
CA SER A 445 6.01 -43.56 -2.79
C SER A 445 6.46 -43.27 -1.36
N LYS A 446 6.16 -42.09 -0.79
CA LYS A 446 6.38 -41.81 0.64
C LYS A 446 5.13 -42.16 1.45
N PRO A 447 5.12 -43.27 2.22
CA PRO A 447 4.06 -43.48 3.21
C PRO A 447 4.15 -42.37 4.27
N GLU A 448 3.04 -41.68 4.50
CA GLU A 448 2.89 -40.77 5.62
C GLU A 448 3.09 -41.56 6.93
N LEU A 449 4.14 -41.23 7.67
CA LEU A 449 4.28 -41.61 9.07
C LEU A 449 3.15 -40.96 9.86
N VAL A 450 2.01 -41.65 9.91
CA VAL A 450 0.95 -41.41 10.87
C VAL A 450 1.56 -41.64 12.25
N ARG A 451 1.92 -40.55 12.96
CA ARG A 451 2.06 -40.60 14.42
C ARG A 451 0.69 -40.89 14.99
N VAL A 452 0.43 -42.16 15.24
CA VAL A 452 -0.49 -42.58 16.30
C VAL A 452 0.16 -42.12 17.60
N VAL A 453 -0.43 -41.07 18.20
CA VAL A 453 -0.11 -40.68 19.57
C VAL A 453 -0.99 -41.55 20.45
N GLU A 454 -0.39 -42.55 21.09
CA GLU A 454 -0.82 -43.03 22.41
C GLU A 454 -0.41 -42.01 23.49
#